data_AF-A0A841BIT5-F1
#
_entry.id   AF-A0A841BIT5-F1
#
_cell.length_a   1.000
_cell.length_b   1.000
_cell.length_c   1.000
_cell.angle_alpha   90.00
_cell.angle_beta   90.00
_cell.angle_gamma   90.00
#
_symmetry.space_group_name_H-M   'P 1'
#
loop_
_entity.id
_entity.type
_entity.pdbx_description
1 polymer ?
#
loop_
_entity_poly.entity_id
_entity_poly.type
_entity_poly.pdbx_seq_one_letter_code
_entity_poly.pdbx_strand_id
1 'polypeptide(L)'
;MLHLRIITPTDLTERTVKVLEAEPAVTHVVVLPGAARQPPGDLVLCDVAREGANTVLDELRSLGVDKQGAITAEDMDLVLSASAKRAARAAPGLGTDAVVWEEIAQKTGEETRLSATYLVFLCVATVIAGIGVLLDQPILIVGAMVVGPEFGPLAALCLGLVQRRRTVVTRSLTTLVAGFAVAMAVTVLTTWILTGLGLIDEAMLTAPRPLTDFIWRPDALSWVIAFLAGVAGMLSLTSAKSGALIGVLISVTTVPAAANAAVALAYGVAHEAWGSAVQLLVNITAIVVAGVLTLLIQRMWWRARP
;
A
#
# COMPACT_ATOMS: atom_id res chain seq x y z
N MET A 1 -6.13 5.51 19.13
CA MET A 1 -4.98 5.89 19.98
C MET A 1 -3.83 5.01 19.56
N LEU A 2 -2.61 5.52 19.57
CA LEU A 2 -1.41 4.70 19.42
C LEU A 2 -0.79 4.50 20.80
N HIS A 3 -0.37 3.26 21.08
CA HIS A 3 0.49 2.95 22.20
C HIS A 3 1.94 3.06 21.74
N LEU A 4 2.73 3.92 22.39
CA LEU A 4 4.17 4.06 22.14
C LEU A 4 4.95 3.32 23.21
N ARG A 5 5.84 2.43 22.76
CA ARG A 5 6.86 1.76 23.57
C ARG A 5 8.23 2.31 23.20
N ILE A 6 8.84 3.04 24.11
CA ILE A 6 10.06 3.80 23.87
C ILE A 6 11.16 3.26 24.78
N ILE A 7 12.29 2.85 24.20
CA ILE A 7 13.51 2.56 24.95
C ILE A 7 14.42 3.75 24.78
N THR A 8 14.89 4.34 25.88
CA THR A 8 15.72 5.54 25.88
C THR A 8 16.99 5.30 26.70
N PRO A 9 18.18 5.71 26.23
CA PRO A 9 19.36 5.83 27.07
C PRO A 9 19.06 6.64 28.33
N THR A 10 19.61 6.24 29.48
CA THR A 10 19.27 6.85 30.78
C THR A 10 19.51 8.36 30.83
N ASP A 11 20.47 8.89 30.06
CA ASP A 11 20.77 10.32 29.95
C ASP A 11 19.72 11.12 29.14
N LEU A 12 18.93 10.44 28.31
CA LEU A 12 17.86 11.04 27.49
C LEU A 12 16.47 10.91 28.11
N THR A 13 16.31 10.09 29.15
CA THR A 13 14.99 9.76 29.72
C THR A 13 14.25 10.99 30.23
N GLU A 14 14.90 11.87 31.01
CA GLU A 14 14.23 13.08 31.52
C GLU A 14 13.77 14.01 30.40
N ARG A 15 14.57 14.15 29.33
CA ARG A 15 14.20 14.99 28.19
C ARG A 15 13.04 14.38 27.42
N THR A 16 13.06 13.06 27.25
CA THR A 16 12.00 12.29 26.61
C THR A 16 10.68 12.45 27.36
N VAL A 17 10.68 12.27 28.68
CA VAL A 17 9.47 12.41 29.52
C VAL A 17 8.93 13.84 29.47
N LYS A 18 9.79 14.86 29.55
CA LYS A 18 9.36 16.27 29.45
C LYS A 18 8.66 16.58 28.13
N VAL A 19 9.17 16.06 27.01
CA VAL A 19 8.53 16.18 25.70
C VAL A 19 7.15 15.52 25.70
N LEU A 20 7.05 14.30 26.21
CA LEU A 20 5.78 13.56 26.27
C LEU A 20 4.75 14.23 27.19
N GLU A 21 5.17 14.79 28.33
CA GLU A 21 4.27 15.48 29.26
C GLU A 21 3.83 16.86 28.76
N ALA A 22 4.65 17.51 27.91
CA ALA A 22 4.33 18.81 27.34
C ALA A 22 3.29 18.72 26.20
N GLU A 23 3.20 17.58 25.51
CA GLU A 23 2.30 17.38 24.37
C GLU A 23 0.87 17.03 24.81
N PRO A 24 -0.14 17.89 24.55
CA PRO A 24 -1.52 17.65 24.97
C PRO A 24 -2.16 16.39 24.38
N ALA A 25 -1.66 15.90 23.24
CA ALA A 25 -2.12 14.67 22.61
C ALA A 25 -1.66 13.39 23.32
N VAL A 26 -0.78 13.47 24.33
CA VAL A 26 -0.21 12.32 25.05
C VAL A 26 -0.92 12.09 26.39
N THR A 27 -1.05 10.82 26.78
CA THR A 27 -1.57 10.37 28.08
C THR A 27 -0.87 9.08 28.52
N HIS A 28 -1.13 8.63 29.74
CA HIS A 28 -0.66 7.34 30.28
C HIS A 28 0.86 7.17 30.20
N VAL A 29 1.61 8.24 30.47
CA VAL A 29 3.06 8.18 30.54
C VAL A 29 3.50 7.32 31.72
N VAL A 30 4.27 6.28 31.47
CA VAL A 30 4.84 5.37 32.47
C VAL A 30 6.34 5.26 32.22
N VAL A 31 7.14 5.35 33.28
CA VAL A 31 8.60 5.25 33.22
C VAL A 31 9.05 4.09 34.09
N LEU A 32 9.86 3.20 33.52
CA LEU A 32 10.44 2.03 34.16
C LEU A 32 11.98 2.13 34.05
N PRO A 33 12.65 2.72 35.05
CA PRO A 33 14.09 2.93 35.02
C PRO A 33 14.86 1.60 34.99
N GLY A 34 15.89 1.52 34.14
CA GLY A 34 16.78 0.35 34.00
C GLY A 34 16.11 -0.92 33.50
N ALA A 35 14.87 -0.84 33.00
CA ALA A 35 14.11 -2.01 32.56
C ALA A 35 14.60 -2.58 31.22
N ALA A 36 15.19 -1.76 30.36
CA ALA A 36 15.66 -2.17 29.04
C ALA A 36 17.10 -2.69 29.09
N ARG A 37 17.34 -3.86 28.49
CA ARG A 37 18.66 -4.50 28.44
C ARG A 37 19.37 -4.31 27.10
N GLN A 38 18.63 -4.30 26.00
CA GLN A 38 19.20 -4.16 24.65
C GLN A 38 18.19 -3.44 23.73
N PRO A 39 18.44 -2.19 23.35
CA PRO A 39 19.50 -1.31 23.87
C PRO A 39 19.35 -1.07 25.40
N PRO A 40 20.45 -0.91 26.15
CA PRO A 40 20.39 -0.68 27.60
C PRO A 40 19.81 0.71 27.90
N GLY A 41 18.92 0.80 28.89
CA GLY A 41 18.34 2.07 29.31
C GLY A 41 17.00 1.92 30.03
N ASP A 42 16.17 2.97 29.92
CA ASP A 42 14.87 3.04 30.55
C ASP A 42 13.77 2.74 29.55
N LEU A 43 12.67 2.16 30.04
CA LEU A 43 11.47 1.93 29.25
C LEU A 43 10.44 3.01 29.58
N VAL A 44 10.04 3.76 28.57
CA VAL A 44 8.98 4.77 28.62
C VAL A 44 7.80 4.29 27.78
N LEU A 45 6.62 4.25 28.37
CA LEU A 45 5.37 3.91 27.70
C LEU A 45 4.46 5.13 27.70
N CYS A 46 3.72 5.36 26.63
CA CYS A 46 2.64 6.35 26.64
C CYS A 46 1.59 6.01 25.57
N ASP A 47 0.42 6.62 25.67
CA ASP A 47 -0.58 6.57 24.60
C ASP A 47 -0.76 7.97 24.00
N VAL A 48 -0.82 8.03 22.68
CA VAL A 48 -0.96 9.29 21.93
C VAL A 48 -2.21 9.26 21.04
N ALA A 49 -2.92 10.38 20.97
CA ALA A 49 -3.95 10.58 19.95
C ALA A 49 -3.30 10.54 18.56
N ARG A 50 -3.90 9.84 17.58
CA ARG A 50 -3.25 9.62 16.26
C ARG A 50 -2.91 10.93 15.58
N GLU A 51 -3.72 11.96 15.82
CA GLU A 51 -3.59 13.31 15.31
C GLU A 51 -2.31 14.02 15.80
N GLY A 52 -1.86 13.75 17.03
CA GLY A 52 -0.62 14.31 17.59
C GLY A 52 0.61 13.42 17.39
N ALA A 53 0.44 12.22 16.83
CA ALA A 53 1.50 11.22 16.76
C ALA A 53 2.72 11.69 15.95
N ASN A 54 2.51 12.39 14.82
CA ASN A 54 3.62 12.89 14.01
C ASN A 54 4.47 13.90 14.78
N THR A 55 3.85 14.82 15.53
CA THR A 55 4.55 15.80 16.37
C THR A 55 5.42 15.10 17.40
N VAL A 56 4.85 14.14 18.14
CA VAL A 56 5.58 13.36 19.15
C VAL A 56 6.74 12.58 18.52
N LEU A 57 6.50 11.88 17.40
CA LEU A 57 7.54 11.08 16.73
C LEU A 57 8.67 11.97 16.20
N ASP A 58 8.36 13.13 15.62
CA ASP A 58 9.38 14.07 15.13
C ASP A 58 10.22 14.64 16.29
N GLU A 59 9.61 14.98 17.42
CA GLU A 59 10.33 15.45 18.61
C GLU A 59 11.23 14.35 19.21
N LEU A 60 10.73 13.12 19.36
CA LEU A 60 11.52 11.98 19.84
C LEU A 60 12.72 11.68 18.93
N ARG A 61 12.54 11.79 17.61
CA ARG A 61 13.64 11.65 16.63
C ARG A 61 14.63 12.79 16.70
N SER A 62 14.17 14.02 16.98
CA SER A 62 15.06 15.17 17.18
C SER A 62 15.98 14.99 18.39
N LEU A 63 15.51 14.27 19.42
CA LEU A 63 16.29 13.87 20.60
C LEU A 63 17.26 12.71 20.31
N GLY A 64 17.14 12.05 19.16
CA GLY A 64 17.98 10.91 18.75
C GLY A 64 17.58 9.57 19.36
N VAL A 65 16.34 9.46 19.88
CA VAL A 65 15.82 8.23 20.50
C VAL A 65 15.75 7.08 19.48
N ASP A 66 15.47 7.37 18.20
CA ASP A 66 15.46 6.39 17.12
C ASP A 66 16.84 5.82 16.77
N LYS A 67 17.93 6.50 17.17
CA LYS A 67 19.30 6.10 16.87
C LYS A 67 19.98 5.36 18.02
N GLN A 68 19.71 5.79 19.26
CA GLN A 68 20.38 5.26 20.46
C GLN A 68 19.47 4.35 21.30
N GLY A 69 18.18 4.40 21.04
CA GLY A 69 17.16 3.64 21.75
C GLY A 69 16.26 2.88 20.77
N ALA A 70 14.96 2.87 21.05
CA ALA A 70 13.95 2.32 20.16
C ALA A 70 12.63 3.06 20.34
N ILE A 71 11.86 3.18 19.27
CA ILE A 71 10.47 3.65 19.30
C ILE A 71 9.64 2.60 18.58
N THR A 72 8.68 2.01 19.29
CA THR A 72 7.66 1.12 18.70
C THR A 72 6.30 1.76 18.90
N ALA A 73 5.43 1.67 17.90
CA ALA A 73 4.06 2.17 17.96
C ALA A 73 3.09 1.03 17.61
N GLU A 74 2.00 0.91 18.35
CA GLU A 74 0.96 -0.10 18.16
C GLU A 74 -0.42 0.58 18.17
N ASP A 75 -1.33 0.13 17.30
CA ASP A 75 -2.72 0.61 17.30
C ASP A 75 -3.53 -0.04 18.44
N MET A 76 -4.25 0.78 19.19
CA MET A 76 -5.12 0.30 20.26
C MET A 76 -6.57 0.15 19.76
N ASP A 77 -7.08 -1.08 19.79
CA ASP A 77 -8.48 -1.40 19.42
C ASP A 77 -9.51 -0.77 20.36
N LEU A 78 -9.19 -0.69 21.66
CA LEU A 78 -10.08 -0.13 22.68
C LEU A 78 -9.29 0.59 23.77
N VAL A 79 -9.71 1.82 24.07
CA VAL A 79 -9.19 2.60 25.21
C VAL A 79 -10.35 3.17 26.01
N LEU A 80 -10.48 2.74 27.27
CA LEU A 80 -11.47 3.23 28.21
C LEU A 80 -10.81 4.13 29.25
N SER A 81 -10.55 5.39 28.88
CA SER A 81 -9.91 6.35 29.78
C SER A 81 -10.42 7.77 29.57
N ALA A 82 -10.62 8.50 30.68
CA ALA A 82 -10.97 9.92 30.65
C ALA A 82 -9.80 10.78 30.17
N SER A 83 -8.56 10.45 30.54
CA SER A 83 -7.37 11.17 30.06
C SER A 83 -7.14 10.92 28.57
N ALA A 84 -7.38 9.70 28.07
CA ALA A 84 -7.34 9.44 26.62
C ALA A 84 -8.40 10.23 25.84
N LYS A 85 -9.63 10.35 26.37
CA LYS A 85 -10.66 11.21 25.78
C LYS A 85 -10.27 12.69 25.79
N ARG A 86 -9.55 13.16 26.81
CA ARG A 86 -9.04 14.54 26.86
C ARG A 86 -7.93 14.75 25.83
N ALA A 87 -6.97 13.82 25.74
CA ALA A 87 -5.89 13.87 24.77
C ALA A 87 -6.42 13.89 23.32
N ALA A 88 -7.38 13.02 23.00
CA ALA A 88 -8.03 13.01 21.69
C ALA A 88 -8.80 14.30 21.37
N ARG A 89 -9.38 14.97 22.38
CA ARG A 89 -10.05 16.28 22.20
C ARG A 89 -9.06 17.44 22.08
N ALA A 90 -7.89 17.32 22.68
CA ALA A 90 -6.84 18.32 22.62
C ALA A 90 -6.10 18.28 21.27
N ALA A 91 -6.09 17.13 20.59
CA ALA A 91 -5.49 16.99 19.28
C ALA A 91 -6.47 17.39 18.15
N PRO A 92 -6.07 18.26 17.20
CA PRO A 92 -6.97 18.81 16.20
C PRO A 92 -7.27 17.82 15.06
N GLY A 93 -8.45 17.20 15.08
CA GLY A 93 -8.97 16.41 13.96
C GLY A 93 -9.81 15.22 14.37
N LEU A 94 -10.01 14.30 13.43
CA LEU A 94 -10.56 12.98 13.69
C LEU A 94 -9.44 11.95 13.52
N GLY A 95 -9.27 11.05 14.49
CA GLY A 95 -8.20 10.06 14.47
C GLY A 95 -8.31 9.06 13.31
N THR A 96 -9.49 8.93 12.71
CA THR A 96 -9.71 8.15 11.48
C THR A 96 -9.04 8.76 10.24
N ASP A 97 -8.83 10.06 10.28
CA ASP A 97 -8.27 10.86 9.18
C ASP A 97 -6.78 11.18 9.45
N ALA A 98 -6.27 10.74 10.60
CA ALA A 98 -4.91 10.93 11.05
C ALA A 98 -3.92 10.03 10.31
N VAL A 99 -3.10 10.70 9.50
CA VAL A 99 -2.06 10.09 8.67
C VAL A 99 -0.76 10.07 9.45
N VAL A 100 -0.33 8.90 9.90
CA VAL A 100 0.95 8.69 10.59
C VAL A 100 1.99 8.27 9.58
N TRP A 101 2.90 9.18 9.22
CA TRP A 101 3.77 8.99 8.04
C TRP A 101 4.75 7.83 8.20
N GLU A 102 5.28 7.63 9.40
CA GLU A 102 6.15 6.52 9.78
C GLU A 102 5.45 5.17 9.63
N GLU A 103 4.18 5.08 10.06
CA GLU A 103 3.38 3.86 9.97
C GLU A 103 3.16 3.46 8.50
N ILE A 104 2.77 4.43 7.66
CA ILE A 104 2.58 4.21 6.23
C ILE A 104 3.93 3.82 5.59
N ALA A 105 5.02 4.51 5.92
CA ALA A 105 6.34 4.19 5.38
C ALA A 105 6.81 2.77 5.75
N GLN A 106 6.49 2.28 6.95
CA GLN A 106 6.81 0.90 7.36
C GLN A 106 5.93 -0.12 6.62
N LYS A 107 4.59 0.01 6.71
CA LYS A 107 3.64 -0.87 6.03
C LYS A 107 3.99 -1.02 4.56
N THR A 108 4.19 0.11 3.90
CA THR A 108 4.50 0.18 2.49
C THR A 108 5.94 -0.28 2.18
N GLY A 109 6.90 -0.07 3.08
CA GLY A 109 8.29 -0.51 2.93
C GLY A 109 8.45 -2.04 2.97
N GLU A 110 7.68 -2.74 3.80
CA GLU A 110 7.63 -4.20 3.83
C GLU A 110 7.06 -4.78 2.53
N GLU A 111 6.04 -4.11 1.96
CA GLU A 111 5.39 -4.52 0.71
C GLU A 111 6.24 -4.24 -0.56
N THR A 112 7.29 -3.42 -0.49
CA THR A 112 8.21 -3.18 -1.63
C THR A 112 9.24 -4.28 -1.87
N ARG A 113 9.25 -5.36 -1.09
CA ARG A 113 10.23 -6.43 -1.27
C ARG A 113 9.70 -7.40 -2.32
N LEU A 114 10.47 -7.61 -3.39
CA LEU A 114 10.29 -8.73 -4.32
C LEU A 114 10.47 -10.05 -3.57
N SER A 115 9.41 -10.51 -2.90
CA SER A 115 9.38 -11.73 -2.12
C SER A 115 8.87 -12.89 -2.97
N ALA A 116 9.22 -14.12 -2.58
CA ALA A 116 8.69 -15.32 -3.22
C ALA A 116 7.15 -15.35 -3.15
N THR A 117 6.57 -14.97 -2.00
CA THR A 117 5.12 -14.91 -1.80
C THR A 117 4.45 -13.91 -2.74
N TYR A 118 5.02 -12.71 -2.90
CA TYR A 118 4.54 -11.70 -3.85
C TYR A 118 4.53 -12.25 -5.29
N LEU A 119 5.63 -12.87 -5.72
CA LEU A 119 5.73 -13.46 -7.06
C LEU A 119 4.73 -14.59 -7.26
N VAL A 120 4.57 -15.49 -6.29
CA VAL A 120 3.61 -16.60 -6.38
C VAL A 120 2.18 -16.07 -6.51
N PHE A 121 1.76 -15.13 -5.65
CA PHE A 121 0.42 -14.57 -5.73
C PHE A 121 0.18 -13.84 -7.05
N LEU A 122 1.13 -13.03 -7.52
CA LEU A 122 0.99 -12.30 -8.78
C LEU A 122 0.95 -13.25 -9.99
N CYS A 123 1.78 -14.31 -10.01
CA CYS A 123 1.72 -15.35 -11.03
C CYS A 123 0.36 -16.05 -11.04
N VAL A 124 -0.13 -16.49 -9.88
CA VAL A 124 -1.44 -17.16 -9.74
C VAL A 124 -2.56 -16.23 -10.20
N ALA A 125 -2.57 -14.97 -9.75
CA ALA A 125 -3.56 -13.97 -10.16
C ALA A 125 -3.55 -13.76 -11.68
N THR A 126 -2.37 -13.62 -12.29
CA THR A 126 -2.23 -13.40 -13.73
C THR A 126 -2.66 -14.62 -14.55
N VAL A 127 -2.36 -15.84 -14.09
CA VAL A 127 -2.85 -17.08 -14.73
C VAL A 127 -4.37 -17.21 -14.63
N ILE A 128 -4.96 -16.96 -13.45
CA ILE A 128 -6.43 -16.98 -13.26
C ILE A 128 -7.09 -15.96 -14.19
N ALA A 129 -6.54 -14.74 -14.24
CA ALA A 129 -7.05 -13.71 -15.15
C ALA A 129 -6.92 -14.12 -16.61
N GLY A 130 -5.79 -14.72 -17.02
CA GLY A 130 -5.58 -15.17 -18.40
C GLY A 130 -6.59 -16.24 -18.83
N ILE A 131 -6.88 -17.19 -17.94
CA ILE A 131 -7.96 -18.18 -18.15
C ILE A 131 -9.33 -17.49 -18.18
N GLY A 132 -9.58 -16.55 -17.25
CA GLY A 132 -10.83 -15.79 -17.21
C GLY A 132 -11.10 -14.98 -18.48
N VAL A 133 -10.05 -14.43 -19.07
CA VAL A 133 -10.08 -13.72 -20.35
C VAL A 133 -10.44 -14.66 -21.49
N LEU A 134 -9.81 -15.84 -21.57
CA LEU A 134 -10.09 -16.84 -22.62
C LEU A 134 -11.50 -17.42 -22.52
N LEU A 135 -12.06 -17.51 -21.31
CA LEU A 135 -13.40 -18.02 -21.07
C LEU A 135 -14.50 -16.92 -21.10
N ASP A 136 -14.13 -15.66 -21.32
CA ASP A 136 -15.01 -14.49 -21.20
C ASP A 136 -15.78 -14.47 -19.86
N GLN A 137 -15.10 -14.75 -18.74
CA GLN A 137 -15.69 -14.87 -17.40
C GLN A 137 -15.27 -13.72 -16.46
N PRO A 138 -16.08 -12.65 -16.32
CA PRO A 138 -15.79 -11.54 -15.42
C PRO A 138 -15.58 -11.94 -13.95
N ILE A 139 -16.21 -13.02 -13.49
CA ILE A 139 -16.08 -13.50 -12.11
C ILE A 139 -14.63 -13.95 -11.84
N LEU A 140 -13.98 -14.63 -12.80
CA LEU A 140 -12.58 -15.03 -12.69
C LEU A 140 -11.65 -13.81 -12.73
N ILE A 141 -11.99 -12.80 -13.54
CA ILE A 141 -11.26 -11.53 -13.61
C ILE A 141 -11.29 -10.82 -12.25
N VAL A 142 -12.47 -10.70 -11.64
CA VAL A 142 -12.64 -10.10 -10.31
C VAL A 142 -11.88 -10.92 -9.25
N GLY A 143 -11.97 -12.25 -9.30
CA GLY A 143 -11.21 -13.13 -8.40
C GLY A 143 -9.70 -12.90 -8.50
N ALA A 144 -9.16 -12.78 -9.71
CA ALA A 144 -7.75 -12.49 -9.93
C ALA A 144 -7.33 -11.12 -9.39
N MET A 145 -8.16 -10.08 -9.55
CA MET A 145 -7.90 -8.74 -9.02
C MET A 145 -7.81 -8.72 -7.49
N VAL A 146 -8.59 -9.56 -6.79
CA VAL A 146 -8.54 -9.68 -5.32
C VAL A 146 -7.25 -10.37 -4.85
N VAL A 147 -6.72 -11.30 -5.65
CA VAL A 147 -5.48 -12.04 -5.32
C VAL A 147 -4.23 -11.21 -5.60
N GLY A 148 -4.30 -10.26 -6.54
CA GLY A 148 -3.18 -9.42 -6.99
C GLY A 148 -2.53 -8.61 -5.85
N PRO A 149 -1.22 -8.79 -5.58
CA PRO A 149 -0.51 -8.06 -4.53
C PRO A 149 0.15 -6.76 -5.02
N GLU A 150 -0.20 -6.26 -6.22
CA GLU A 150 0.51 -5.14 -6.87
C GLU A 150 0.33 -3.77 -6.17
N PHE A 151 -0.71 -3.64 -5.34
CA PHE A 151 -1.04 -2.36 -4.74
C PHE A 151 -0.01 -1.88 -3.72
N GLY A 152 0.61 -2.78 -2.97
CA GLY A 152 1.62 -2.41 -1.97
C GLY A 152 2.82 -1.69 -2.61
N PRO A 153 3.47 -2.28 -3.64
CA PRO A 153 4.49 -1.59 -4.43
C PRO A 153 4.01 -0.29 -5.09
N LEU A 154 2.76 -0.19 -5.54
CA LEU A 154 2.19 1.05 -6.11
C LEU A 154 2.06 2.15 -5.05
N ALA A 155 1.53 1.83 -3.87
CA ALA A 155 1.44 2.76 -2.75
C ALA A 155 2.84 3.25 -2.32
N ALA A 156 3.83 2.36 -2.36
CA ALA A 156 5.22 2.70 -2.09
C ALA A 156 5.83 3.64 -3.10
N LEU A 157 5.49 3.44 -4.37
CA LEU A 157 5.88 4.35 -5.42
C LEU A 157 5.31 5.75 -5.16
N CYS A 158 4.01 5.85 -4.83
CA CYS A 158 3.36 7.12 -4.47
C CYS A 158 4.06 7.80 -3.29
N LEU A 159 4.29 7.06 -2.20
CA LEU A 159 4.94 7.58 -1.00
C LEU A 159 6.38 8.02 -1.26
N GLY A 160 7.15 7.22 -2.00
CA GLY A 160 8.51 7.51 -2.40
C GLY A 160 8.62 8.78 -3.25
N LEU A 161 7.66 9.00 -4.15
CA LEU A 161 7.56 10.23 -4.94
C LEU A 161 7.27 11.46 -4.08
N VAL A 162 6.30 11.37 -3.15
CA VAL A 162 5.93 12.48 -2.25
C VAL A 162 7.05 12.82 -1.26
N GLN A 163 7.75 11.82 -0.74
CA GLN A 163 8.87 12.00 0.18
C GLN A 163 10.21 12.27 -0.54
N ARG A 164 10.24 12.25 -1.88
CA ARG A 164 11.44 12.37 -2.72
C ARG A 164 12.54 11.34 -2.37
N ARG A 165 12.15 10.14 -1.92
CA ARG A 165 13.08 9.04 -1.58
C ARG A 165 13.36 8.19 -2.81
N ARG A 166 14.42 8.54 -3.56
CA ARG A 166 14.82 7.86 -4.81
C ARG A 166 14.95 6.34 -4.66
N THR A 167 15.53 5.86 -3.58
CA THR A 167 15.71 4.42 -3.31
C THR A 167 14.39 3.66 -3.19
N VAL A 168 13.35 4.29 -2.61
CA VAL A 168 12.02 3.68 -2.49
C VAL A 168 11.37 3.63 -3.88
N VAL A 169 11.41 4.75 -4.61
CA VAL A 169 10.85 4.86 -5.98
C VAL A 169 11.45 3.80 -6.91
N THR A 170 12.78 3.67 -6.94
CA THR A 170 13.42 2.68 -7.82
C THR A 170 13.10 1.26 -7.39
N ARG A 171 13.11 0.96 -6.09
CA ARG A 171 12.77 -0.38 -5.57
C ARG A 171 11.32 -0.78 -5.87
N SER A 172 10.37 0.14 -5.69
CA SER A 172 8.96 -0.07 -6.00
C SER A 172 8.76 -0.33 -7.49
N LEU A 173 9.38 0.49 -8.34
CA LEU A 173 9.29 0.34 -9.79
C LEU A 173 9.93 -0.97 -10.25
N THR A 174 11.10 -1.33 -9.73
CA THR A 174 11.73 -2.63 -10.06
C THR A 174 10.88 -3.80 -9.59
N THR A 175 10.20 -3.69 -8.45
CA THR A 175 9.33 -4.76 -7.92
C THR A 175 8.11 -4.95 -8.80
N LEU A 176 7.47 -3.85 -9.23
CA LEU A 176 6.34 -3.90 -10.16
C LEU A 176 6.75 -4.47 -11.52
N VAL A 177 7.80 -3.92 -12.12
CA VAL A 177 8.26 -4.34 -13.46
C VAL A 177 8.72 -5.79 -13.45
N ALA A 178 9.57 -6.19 -12.49
CA ALA A 178 10.03 -7.56 -12.39
C ALA A 178 8.89 -8.52 -12.03
N GLY A 179 7.99 -8.11 -11.14
CA GLY A 179 6.81 -8.88 -10.75
C GLY A 179 5.92 -9.19 -11.95
N PHE A 180 5.46 -8.16 -12.66
CA PHE A 180 4.63 -8.35 -13.85
C PHE A 180 5.38 -9.09 -14.96
N ALA A 181 6.67 -8.83 -15.18
CA ALA A 181 7.44 -9.57 -16.18
C ALA A 181 7.50 -11.07 -15.89
N VAL A 182 7.78 -11.46 -14.63
CA VAL A 182 7.80 -12.87 -14.21
C VAL A 182 6.40 -13.47 -14.32
N ALA A 183 5.37 -12.77 -13.85
CA ALA A 183 3.99 -13.26 -13.90
C ALA A 183 3.50 -13.45 -15.34
N MET A 184 3.76 -12.49 -16.24
CA MET A 184 3.44 -12.59 -17.66
C MET A 184 4.21 -13.74 -18.32
N ALA A 185 5.49 -13.93 -18.01
CA ALA A 185 6.27 -15.05 -18.54
C ALA A 185 5.69 -16.40 -18.09
N VAL A 186 5.31 -16.52 -16.81
CA VAL A 186 4.63 -17.71 -16.28
C VAL A 186 3.30 -17.92 -16.99
N THR A 187 2.51 -16.86 -17.19
CA THR A 187 1.23 -16.95 -17.91
C THR A 187 1.42 -17.40 -19.36
N VAL A 188 2.41 -16.88 -20.10
CA VAL A 188 2.74 -17.36 -21.46
C VAL A 188 3.06 -18.86 -21.45
N LEU A 189 3.92 -19.31 -20.53
CA LEU A 189 4.28 -20.72 -20.40
C LEU A 189 3.06 -21.58 -20.06
N THR A 190 2.20 -21.13 -19.14
CA THR A 190 0.96 -21.82 -18.79
C THR A 190 0.00 -21.88 -19.98
N THR A 191 -0.14 -20.80 -20.74
CA THR A 191 -0.94 -20.79 -21.96
C THR A 191 -0.45 -21.85 -22.94
N TRP A 192 0.85 -21.89 -23.27
CA TRP A 192 1.39 -22.93 -24.15
C TRP A 192 1.17 -24.36 -23.65
N ILE A 193 1.33 -24.60 -22.34
CA ILE A 193 1.09 -25.91 -21.74
C ILE A 193 -0.40 -26.30 -21.91
N LEU A 194 -1.32 -25.40 -21.59
CA LEU A 194 -2.75 -25.67 -21.71
C LEU A 194 -3.19 -25.85 -23.17
N THR A 195 -2.61 -25.09 -24.11
CA THR A 195 -2.82 -25.28 -25.55
C THR A 195 -2.31 -26.64 -26.01
N GLY A 196 -1.12 -27.06 -25.56
CA GLY A 196 -0.55 -28.38 -25.87
C GLY A 196 -1.37 -29.55 -25.31
N LEU A 197 -2.10 -29.33 -24.22
CA LEU A 197 -3.06 -30.28 -23.65
C LEU A 197 -4.44 -30.23 -24.34
N GLY A 198 -4.67 -29.32 -25.27
CA GLY A 198 -5.95 -29.12 -25.95
C GLY A 198 -7.06 -28.54 -25.05
N LEU A 199 -6.69 -27.90 -23.94
CA LEU A 199 -7.65 -27.31 -22.99
C LEU A 199 -8.07 -25.90 -23.37
N ILE A 200 -7.23 -25.20 -24.12
CA ILE A 200 -7.49 -23.86 -24.67
C ILE A 200 -6.95 -23.77 -26.09
N ASP A 201 -7.49 -22.85 -26.89
CA ASP A 201 -6.99 -22.57 -28.24
C ASP A 201 -6.93 -21.06 -28.54
N GLU A 202 -6.35 -20.70 -29.68
CA GLU A 202 -6.29 -19.31 -30.15
C GLU A 202 -7.68 -18.76 -30.53
N ALA A 203 -8.61 -19.65 -30.93
CA ALA A 203 -9.97 -19.26 -31.30
C ALA A 203 -10.74 -18.70 -30.10
N MET A 204 -10.46 -19.18 -28.88
CA MET A 204 -11.02 -18.62 -27.64
C MET A 204 -10.59 -17.16 -27.39
N LEU A 205 -9.38 -16.77 -27.81
CA LEU A 205 -8.92 -15.39 -27.69
C LEU A 205 -9.52 -14.49 -28.78
N THR A 206 -9.53 -14.98 -30.04
CA THR A 206 -9.99 -14.20 -31.20
C THR A 206 -11.51 -14.15 -31.36
N ALA A 207 -12.24 -15.02 -30.65
CA ALA A 207 -13.70 -14.97 -30.58
C ALA A 207 -14.19 -13.65 -29.94
N PRO A 208 -15.43 -13.22 -30.26
CA PRO A 208 -16.06 -12.11 -29.57
C PRO A 208 -16.17 -12.37 -28.06
N ARG A 209 -15.55 -11.50 -27.26
CA ARG A 209 -15.52 -11.55 -25.79
C ARG A 209 -16.18 -10.32 -25.18
N PRO A 210 -17.51 -10.12 -25.34
CA PRO A 210 -18.18 -8.88 -24.96
C PRO A 210 -18.09 -8.58 -23.45
N LEU A 211 -17.90 -9.61 -22.62
CA LEU A 211 -17.83 -9.41 -21.17
C LEU A 211 -16.43 -9.02 -20.69
N THR A 212 -15.38 -9.24 -21.48
CA THR A 212 -13.98 -8.97 -21.10
C THR A 212 -13.23 -8.04 -22.06
N ASP A 213 -13.88 -7.53 -23.11
CA ASP A 213 -13.33 -6.61 -24.12
C ASP A 213 -12.71 -5.32 -23.54
N PHE A 214 -13.25 -4.84 -22.41
CA PHE A 214 -12.77 -3.66 -21.69
C PHE A 214 -11.34 -3.79 -21.13
N ILE A 215 -10.78 -5.01 -21.10
CA ILE A 215 -9.44 -5.29 -20.56
C ILE A 215 -8.33 -4.92 -21.54
N TRP A 216 -8.63 -4.92 -22.86
CA TRP A 216 -7.64 -4.64 -23.91
C TRP A 216 -7.97 -3.44 -24.79
N ARG A 217 -9.19 -2.90 -24.66
CA ARG A 217 -9.60 -1.64 -25.31
C ARG A 217 -9.54 -0.49 -24.30
N PRO A 218 -8.48 0.33 -24.32
CA PRO A 218 -8.38 1.46 -23.42
C PRO A 218 -9.49 2.47 -23.70
N ASP A 219 -10.28 2.79 -22.67
CA ASP A 219 -11.32 3.79 -22.70
C ASP A 219 -11.00 4.95 -21.73
N ALA A 220 -11.46 6.16 -22.07
CA ALA A 220 -11.27 7.34 -21.24
C ALA A 220 -11.90 7.16 -19.85
N LEU A 221 -13.02 6.43 -19.76
CA LEU A 221 -13.65 6.13 -18.48
C LEU A 221 -12.80 5.16 -17.64
N SER A 222 -12.03 4.26 -18.26
CA SER A 222 -11.09 3.40 -17.53
C SER A 222 -10.04 4.22 -16.79
N TRP A 223 -9.55 5.32 -17.39
CA TRP A 223 -8.64 6.24 -16.72
C TRP A 223 -9.30 6.91 -15.51
N VAL A 224 -10.55 7.37 -15.65
CA VAL A 224 -11.30 8.00 -14.54
C VAL A 224 -11.50 7.01 -13.39
N ILE A 225 -11.87 5.76 -13.71
CA ILE A 225 -12.05 4.70 -12.70
C ILE A 225 -10.72 4.40 -12.02
N ALA A 226 -9.63 4.22 -12.77
CA ALA A 226 -8.30 3.99 -12.20
C ALA A 226 -7.81 5.15 -11.32
N PHE A 227 -8.13 6.39 -11.71
CA PHE A 227 -7.84 7.57 -10.91
C PHE A 227 -8.62 7.58 -9.59
N LEU A 228 -9.94 7.37 -9.64
CA LEU A 228 -10.79 7.31 -8.44
C LEU A 228 -10.40 6.14 -7.52
N ALA A 229 -10.05 4.99 -8.10
CA ALA A 229 -9.52 3.86 -7.38
C ALA A 229 -8.19 4.22 -6.70
N GLY A 230 -7.28 4.90 -7.39
CA GLY A 230 -6.03 5.40 -6.77
C GLY A 230 -6.29 6.31 -5.57
N VAL A 231 -7.27 7.23 -5.66
CA VAL A 231 -7.68 8.08 -4.52
C VAL A 231 -8.19 7.22 -3.37
N ALA A 232 -9.17 6.34 -3.64
CA ALA A 232 -9.79 5.51 -2.60
C ALA A 232 -8.78 4.56 -1.94
N GLY A 233 -7.88 3.96 -2.73
CA GLY A 233 -6.83 3.06 -2.25
C GLY A 233 -5.83 3.77 -1.35
N MET A 234 -5.36 4.96 -1.75
CA MET A 234 -4.46 5.75 -0.89
C MET A 234 -5.15 6.23 0.38
N LEU A 235 -6.41 6.69 0.29
CA LEU A 235 -7.19 7.06 1.47
C LEU A 235 -7.35 5.86 2.42
N SER A 236 -7.64 4.67 1.90
CA SER A 236 -7.76 3.45 2.70
C SER A 236 -6.45 3.06 3.39
N LEU A 237 -5.29 3.25 2.75
CA LEU A 237 -3.99 3.00 3.40
C LEU A 237 -3.67 4.01 4.50
N THR A 238 -4.07 5.26 4.28
CA THR A 238 -3.80 6.35 5.23
C THR A 238 -4.80 6.41 6.39
N SER A 239 -5.95 5.75 6.26
CA SER A 239 -6.99 5.70 7.27
C SER A 239 -6.80 4.49 8.19
N ALA A 240 -7.22 4.63 9.45
CA ALA A 240 -7.25 3.53 10.42
C ALA A 240 -8.23 2.39 10.04
N LYS A 241 -9.03 2.53 8.97
CA LYS A 241 -9.95 1.50 8.48
C LYS A 241 -9.32 0.69 7.34
N SER A 242 -8.72 -0.44 7.71
CA SER A 242 -8.00 -1.34 6.78
C SER A 242 -8.88 -2.08 5.75
N GLY A 243 -10.21 -2.06 5.88
CA GLY A 243 -11.12 -2.90 5.08
C GLY A 243 -11.51 -2.36 3.69
N ALA A 244 -11.31 -1.08 3.40
CA ALA A 244 -11.75 -0.48 2.14
C ALA A 244 -10.83 -0.82 0.94
N LEU A 245 -9.62 -1.30 1.21
CA LEU A 245 -8.61 -1.57 0.19
C LEU A 245 -9.08 -2.61 -0.82
N ILE A 246 -9.75 -3.68 -0.38
CA ILE A 246 -10.14 -4.82 -1.23
C ILE A 246 -11.10 -4.40 -2.35
N GLY A 247 -12.08 -3.54 -2.06
CA GLY A 247 -13.06 -3.07 -3.06
C GLY A 247 -12.46 -2.17 -4.14
N VAL A 248 -11.40 -1.44 -3.79
CA VAL A 248 -10.67 -0.58 -4.72
C VAL A 248 -9.87 -1.41 -5.73
N LEU A 249 -9.25 -2.50 -5.28
CA LEU A 249 -8.43 -3.38 -6.12
C LEU A 249 -9.23 -4.08 -7.22
N ILE A 250 -10.51 -4.38 -6.95
CA ILE A 250 -11.43 -4.97 -7.93
C ILE A 250 -11.74 -3.99 -9.08
N SER A 251 -11.62 -2.69 -8.85
CA SER A 251 -12.09 -1.69 -9.81
C SER A 251 -11.11 -1.42 -10.96
N VAL A 252 -9.87 -1.92 -10.89
CA VAL A 252 -8.83 -1.59 -11.88
C VAL A 252 -8.26 -2.83 -12.54
N THR A 253 -8.15 -2.80 -13.87
CA THR A 253 -7.75 -3.94 -14.69
C THR A 253 -6.24 -4.14 -14.80
N THR A 254 -5.45 -3.92 -13.74
CA THR A 254 -3.98 -4.06 -13.80
C THR A 254 -3.55 -5.50 -14.06
N VAL A 255 -3.91 -6.44 -13.17
CA VAL A 255 -3.62 -7.88 -13.36
C VAL A 255 -4.26 -8.44 -14.61
N PRO A 256 -5.56 -8.18 -14.91
CA PRO A 256 -6.16 -8.69 -16.13
C PRO A 256 -5.58 -8.14 -17.42
N ALA A 257 -5.16 -6.87 -17.46
CA ALA A 257 -4.48 -6.31 -18.63
C ALA A 257 -3.12 -6.99 -18.83
N ALA A 258 -2.34 -7.19 -17.77
CA ALA A 258 -1.08 -7.95 -17.87
C ALA A 258 -1.31 -9.39 -18.35
N ALA A 259 -2.37 -10.04 -17.85
CA ALA A 259 -2.73 -11.40 -18.25
C ALA A 259 -3.17 -11.49 -19.72
N ASN A 260 -4.07 -10.60 -20.18
CA ASN A 260 -4.49 -10.58 -21.59
C ASN A 260 -3.29 -10.27 -22.50
N ALA A 261 -2.41 -9.34 -22.10
CA ALA A 261 -1.17 -9.08 -22.84
C ALA A 261 -0.29 -10.33 -22.95
N ALA A 262 -0.13 -11.09 -21.86
CA ALA A 262 0.65 -12.33 -21.86
C ALA A 262 0.01 -13.41 -22.75
N VAL A 263 -1.30 -13.64 -22.65
CA VAL A 263 -2.02 -14.60 -23.50
C VAL A 263 -1.97 -14.21 -24.97
N ALA A 264 -2.16 -12.93 -25.29
CA ALA A 264 -2.06 -12.41 -26.65
C ALA A 264 -0.63 -12.55 -27.21
N LEU A 265 0.41 -12.32 -26.39
CA LEU A 265 1.79 -12.59 -26.77
C LEU A 265 2.04 -14.09 -27.03
N ALA A 266 1.46 -14.97 -26.21
CA ALA A 266 1.61 -16.42 -26.37
C ALA A 266 1.05 -16.93 -27.71
N TYR A 267 -0.02 -16.32 -28.20
CA TYR A 267 -0.65 -16.63 -29.50
C TYR A 267 -0.19 -15.72 -30.66
N GLY A 268 0.70 -14.75 -30.42
CA GLY A 268 1.19 -13.85 -31.48
C GLY A 268 0.19 -12.77 -31.92
N VAL A 269 -0.85 -12.51 -31.13
CA VAL A 269 -1.89 -11.51 -31.41
C VAL A 269 -1.41 -10.11 -30.98
N ALA A 270 -0.54 -9.51 -31.79
CA ALA A 270 0.18 -8.28 -31.43
C ALA A 270 -0.73 -7.07 -31.11
N HIS A 271 -1.89 -6.96 -31.75
CA HIS A 271 -2.80 -5.82 -31.56
C HIS A 271 -3.45 -5.83 -30.16
N GLU A 272 -3.90 -6.99 -29.69
CA GLU A 272 -4.44 -7.13 -28.33
C GLU A 272 -3.34 -7.01 -27.28
N ALA A 273 -2.16 -7.58 -27.53
CA ALA A 273 -1.02 -7.45 -26.65
C ALA A 273 -0.64 -5.97 -26.42
N TRP A 274 -0.62 -5.18 -27.50
CA TRP A 274 -0.37 -3.75 -27.41
C TRP A 274 -1.49 -3.00 -26.68
N GLY A 275 -2.76 -3.26 -27.02
CA GLY A 275 -3.90 -2.63 -26.35
C GLY A 275 -3.91 -2.86 -24.85
N SER A 276 -3.67 -4.10 -24.42
CA SER A 276 -3.54 -4.45 -23.00
C SER A 276 -2.31 -3.86 -22.33
N ALA A 277 -1.16 -3.78 -23.00
CA ALA A 277 0.03 -3.12 -22.46
C ALA A 277 -0.23 -1.61 -22.23
N VAL A 278 -0.92 -0.95 -23.16
CA VAL A 278 -1.36 0.44 -23.00
C VAL A 278 -2.33 0.57 -21.84
N GLN A 279 -3.33 -0.30 -21.72
CA GLN A 279 -4.28 -0.31 -20.62
C GLN A 279 -3.58 -0.46 -19.26
N LEU A 280 -2.61 -1.37 -19.16
CA LEU A 280 -1.80 -1.57 -17.96
C LEU A 280 -1.04 -0.29 -17.58
N LEU A 281 -0.41 0.37 -18.56
CA LEU A 281 0.32 1.62 -18.33
C LEU A 281 -0.61 2.76 -17.89
N VAL A 282 -1.77 2.90 -18.54
CA VAL A 282 -2.79 3.89 -18.22
C VAL A 282 -3.28 3.71 -16.79
N ASN A 283 -3.62 2.48 -16.40
CA ASN A 283 -4.06 2.14 -15.05
C ASN A 283 -3.01 2.48 -13.99
N ILE A 284 -1.76 2.00 -14.17
CA ILE A 284 -0.66 2.27 -13.24
C ILE A 284 -0.41 3.78 -13.12
N THR A 285 -0.37 4.49 -14.24
CA THR A 285 -0.11 5.94 -14.23
C THR A 285 -1.23 6.71 -13.56
N ALA A 286 -2.50 6.36 -13.83
CA ALA A 286 -3.66 6.98 -13.20
C ALA A 286 -3.67 6.77 -11.68
N ILE A 287 -3.42 5.53 -11.22
CA ILE A 287 -3.32 5.20 -9.80
C ILE A 287 -2.20 5.99 -9.13
N VAL A 288 -1.01 6.06 -9.75
CA VAL A 288 0.14 6.76 -9.18
C VAL A 288 -0.11 8.26 -9.11
N VAL A 289 -0.65 8.87 -10.18
CA VAL A 289 -0.99 10.30 -10.19
C VAL A 289 -2.03 10.62 -9.13
N ALA A 290 -3.13 9.85 -9.08
CA ALA A 290 -4.16 10.00 -8.07
C ALA A 290 -3.59 9.88 -6.66
N GLY A 291 -2.80 8.84 -6.41
CA GLY A 291 -2.26 8.56 -5.11
C GLY A 291 -1.25 9.61 -4.62
N VAL A 292 -0.39 10.10 -5.51
CA VAL A 292 0.51 11.22 -5.21
C VAL A 292 -0.28 12.49 -4.89
N LEU A 293 -1.31 12.83 -5.67
CA LEU A 293 -2.16 13.99 -5.42
C LEU A 293 -2.88 13.88 -4.07
N THR A 294 -3.47 12.72 -3.77
CA THR A 294 -4.13 12.45 -2.48
C THR A 294 -3.17 12.67 -1.31
N LEU A 295 -1.98 12.08 -1.36
CA LEU A 295 -0.97 12.23 -0.30
C LEU A 295 -0.47 13.68 -0.18
N LEU A 296 -0.30 14.41 -1.29
CA LEU A 296 0.10 15.82 -1.26
C LEU A 296 -0.98 16.68 -0.61
N ILE A 297 -2.25 16.46 -0.96
CA ILE A 297 -3.39 17.18 -0.38
C ILE A 297 -3.47 16.89 1.13
N GLN A 298 -3.36 15.62 1.54
CA GLN A 298 -3.32 15.25 2.96
C GLN A 298 -2.14 15.93 3.68
N ARG A 299 -0.94 15.89 3.11
CA ARG A 299 0.24 16.53 3.70
C ARG A 299 0.08 18.04 3.85
N MET A 300 -0.50 18.73 2.87
CA MET A 300 -0.77 20.16 2.96
C MET A 300 -1.82 20.45 4.03
N TRP A 301 -2.89 19.66 4.09
CA TRP A 301 -3.97 19.86 5.05
C TRP A 301 -3.50 19.69 6.49
N TRP A 302 -2.66 18.70 6.75
CA TRP A 302 -2.10 18.44 8.08
C TRP A 302 -1.01 19.44 8.49
N ARG A 303 -0.24 19.99 7.54
CA ARG A 303 0.72 21.08 7.81
C ARG A 303 0.07 22.44 8.04
N ALA A 304 -1.13 22.66 7.48
CA ALA A 304 -1.85 23.91 7.58
C ALA A 304 -2.70 24.02 8.86
N ARG A 305 -2.79 22.95 9.66
CA ARG A 305 -3.45 23.00 10.97
C ARG A 305 -2.44 23.53 12.00
N PRO A 306 -2.75 24.65 12.68
CA PRO A 306 -1.89 25.22 13.72
C PRO A 306 -1.80 24.33 14.95
#